data_AF-A0A4R6JKC6-F1
#
_entry.id   AF-A0A4R6JKC6-F1
#
_cell.length_a   1.000
_cell.length_b   1.000
_cell.length_c   1.000
_cell.angle_alpha   90.00
_cell.angle_beta   90.00
_cell.angle_gamma   90.00
#
_symmetry.space_group_name_H-M   'P 1'
#
loop_
_entity.id
_entity.type
_entity.pdbx_description
1 polymer ?
#
loop_
_entity_poly.entity_id
_entity_poly.type
_entity_poly.pdbx_seq_one_letter_code
_entity_poly.pdbx_strand_id
1 'polypeptide(L)'
;MSTTLEARPVAVPVSGDVTVVPVLDGERPVGAWIAGSGTATFRPVIDINQLVGTVLGGAAVIAIALAVAAGRRRSAVGAVTMGPGGWVSIKGAPRPPLRTSTPRPLWARLIGAHPAGLDKPCRRR
;
A
#
# COMPACT_ATOMS: atom_id res chain seq x y z
N MET A 1 21.36 -9.97 -26.16
CA MET A 1 20.04 -9.82 -26.79
C MET A 1 20.13 -8.62 -27.71
N SER A 2 20.21 -8.86 -29.02
CA SER A 2 20.38 -7.82 -30.04
C SER A 2 19.04 -7.66 -30.75
N THR A 3 18.38 -6.52 -30.57
CA THR A 3 17.13 -6.19 -31.28
C THR A 3 17.48 -5.64 -32.67
N THR A 4 17.41 -6.49 -33.68
CA THR A 4 17.53 -6.06 -35.08
C THR A 4 16.23 -5.39 -35.50
N LEU A 5 16.27 -4.08 -35.73
CA LEU A 5 15.17 -3.27 -36.22
C LEU A 5 15.01 -3.53 -37.72
N GLU A 6 14.33 -4.63 -38.08
CA GLU A 6 13.97 -4.92 -39.46
C GLU A 6 12.74 -4.07 -39.84
N ALA A 7 12.97 -2.77 -40.06
CA ALA A 7 11.95 -1.90 -40.61
C ALA A 7 11.78 -2.25 -42.09
N ARG A 8 10.77 -3.05 -42.42
CA ARG A 8 10.22 -3.10 -43.78
C ARG A 8 9.21 -1.96 -43.92
N PRO A 9 9.54 -0.83 -44.58
CA PRO A 9 8.62 0.28 -44.69
C PRO A 9 7.51 -0.08 -45.69
N VAL A 10 6.33 -0.39 -45.18
CA VAL A 10 5.09 -0.26 -45.97
C VAL A 10 4.67 1.21 -45.81
N ALA A 11 5.23 2.07 -46.65
CA ALA A 11 4.86 3.47 -46.71
C ALA A 11 3.44 3.58 -47.29
N VAL A 12 2.51 4.11 -46.51
CA VAL A 12 1.17 4.46 -47.01
C VAL A 12 1.19 5.94 -47.36
N PRO A 13 1.20 6.32 -48.65
CA PRO A 13 1.13 7.73 -49.01
C PRO A 13 -0.25 8.27 -48.64
N VAL A 14 -0.28 9.25 -47.75
CA VAL A 14 -1.49 10.03 -47.47
C VAL A 14 -1.31 11.37 -48.16
N SER A 15 -2.25 11.69 -49.03
CA SER A 15 -2.25 12.81 -49.99
C SER A 15 -1.37 14.03 -49.61
N GLY A 16 -0.45 14.39 -50.51
CA GLY A 16 0.41 15.57 -50.44
C GLY A 16 1.64 15.41 -49.56
N ASP A 17 2.77 14.99 -50.15
CA ASP A 17 4.14 14.98 -49.58
C ASP A 17 4.34 14.36 -48.18
N VAL A 18 3.31 13.77 -47.58
CA VAL A 18 3.31 13.20 -46.24
C VAL A 18 3.39 11.68 -46.34
N THR A 19 4.50 11.15 -45.85
CA THR A 19 4.76 9.72 -45.72
C THR A 19 4.53 9.30 -44.27
N VAL A 20 3.67 8.30 -44.07
CA VAL A 20 3.49 7.66 -42.77
C VAL A 20 4.27 6.36 -42.73
N VAL A 21 5.21 6.25 -41.79
CA VAL A 21 6.05 5.06 -41.58
C VAL A 21 5.70 4.46 -40.21
N PRO A 22 5.02 3.31 -40.15
CA PRO A 22 4.70 2.66 -38.89
C PRO A 22 5.97 2.15 -38.20
N VAL A 23 6.00 2.24 -36.88
CA VAL A 23 7.05 1.70 -36.00
C VAL A 23 6.43 0.58 -35.18
N LEU A 24 6.97 -0.63 -35.33
CA LEU A 24 6.51 -1.84 -34.67
C LEU A 24 7.54 -2.32 -33.63
N ASP A 25 7.06 -2.93 -32.55
CA ASP A 25 7.82 -3.77 -31.62
C ASP A 25 7.27 -5.20 -31.74
N GLY A 26 8.01 -6.05 -32.47
CA GLY A 26 7.46 -7.30 -32.99
C GLY A 26 6.27 -7.04 -33.93
N GLU A 27 5.12 -7.64 -33.62
CA GLU A 27 3.86 -7.44 -34.36
C GLU A 27 3.03 -6.24 -33.83
N ARG A 28 3.47 -5.59 -32.75
CA ARG A 28 2.68 -4.55 -32.08
C ARG A 28 3.05 -3.17 -32.61
N PRO A 29 2.09 -2.36 -33.11
CA PRO A 29 2.37 -0.97 -33.46
C PRO A 29 2.61 -0.12 -32.21
N VAL A 30 3.77 0.51 -32.15
CA VAL A 30 4.20 1.39 -31.05
C VAL A 30 4.01 2.86 -31.43
N GLY A 31 4.05 3.18 -32.72
CA GLY A 31 3.90 4.54 -33.21
C GLY A 31 3.98 4.61 -34.73
N ALA A 32 4.01 5.83 -35.23
CA ALA A 32 4.33 6.12 -36.61
C ALA A 32 5.17 7.40 -36.71
N TRP A 33 6.12 7.40 -37.63
CA TRP A 33 6.75 8.62 -38.11
C TRP A 33 5.88 9.22 -39.20
N ILE A 34 5.57 10.51 -39.04
CA ILE A 34 4.91 11.31 -40.06
C ILE A 34 6.00 12.21 -40.66
N ALA A 35 6.48 11.86 -41.85
CA ALA A 35 7.50 12.59 -42.57
C ALA A 35 6.85 13.44 -43.67
N GLY A 36 7.09 14.74 -43.67
CA GLY A 36 6.67 15.69 -44.71
C GLY A 36 7.88 16.36 -45.37
N SER A 37 7.66 17.53 -46.00
CA SER A 37 8.63 18.35 -46.73
C SER A 37 9.81 18.89 -45.87
N GLY A 38 10.62 17.99 -45.31
CA GLY A 38 11.79 18.28 -44.49
C GLY A 38 11.60 18.12 -42.96
N THR A 39 10.43 17.68 -42.49
CA THR A 39 10.21 17.42 -41.05
C THR A 39 9.67 16.02 -40.82
N ALA A 40 10.09 15.38 -39.73
CA ALA A 40 9.59 14.09 -39.29
C ALA A 40 9.12 14.20 -37.83
N THR A 41 7.86 13.86 -37.58
CA THR A 41 7.28 13.87 -36.22
C THR A 41 6.87 12.46 -35.83
N PHE A 42 7.32 12.01 -34.66
CA PHE A 42 6.90 10.74 -34.09
C PHE A 42 5.54 10.89 -33.39
N ARG A 43 4.59 10.01 -33.71
CA ARG A 43 3.29 9.89 -33.04
C ARG A 43 3.18 8.51 -32.40
N PRO A 44 3.18 8.41 -31.06
CA PRO A 44 3.02 7.13 -30.39
C PRO A 44 1.57 6.62 -30.51
N VAL A 45 1.41 5.30 -30.59
CA VAL A 45 0.13 4.63 -30.44
C VAL A 45 -0.09 4.40 -28.95
N ILE A 46 -1.09 5.08 -28.38
CA ILE A 46 -1.50 4.88 -26.99
C ILE A 46 -2.56 3.79 -26.97
N ASP A 47 -2.19 2.63 -26.44
CA ASP A 47 -3.13 1.55 -26.14
C ASP A 47 -3.91 1.91 -24.86
N ILE A 48 -5.13 2.41 -25.05
CA ILE A 48 -6.01 2.84 -23.95
C ILE A 48 -6.31 1.66 -23.02
N ASN A 49 -6.46 0.45 -23.55
CA ASN A 49 -6.75 -0.72 -22.73
C ASN A 49 -5.55 -1.09 -21.85
N GLN A 50 -4.34 -1.02 -22.41
CA GLN A 50 -3.12 -1.23 -21.63
C GLN A 50 -2.97 -0.14 -20.56
N LEU A 51 -3.22 1.13 -20.90
CA LEU A 51 -3.12 2.23 -19.94
C LEU A 51 -4.13 2.05 -18.79
N VAL A 52 -5.40 1.80 -19.11
CA VAL A 52 -6.46 1.56 -18.13
C VAL A 52 -6.13 0.33 -17.27
N GLY A 53 -5.69 -0.77 -17.89
CA GLY A 53 -5.27 -1.97 -17.17
C GLY A 53 -4.11 -1.72 -16.21
N THR A 54 -3.12 -0.92 -16.61
CA THR A 54 -1.96 -0.57 -15.77
C THR A 54 -2.38 0.29 -14.58
N VAL A 55 -3.24 1.30 -14.82
CA VAL A 55 -3.75 2.18 -13.76
C VAL A 55 -4.61 1.42 -12.77
N LEU A 56 -5.56 0.61 -13.25
CA LEU A 56 -6.44 -0.19 -12.40
C LEU A 56 -5.66 -1.25 -11.61
N GLY A 57 -4.72 -1.94 -12.26
CA GLY A 57 -3.86 -2.92 -11.60
C GLY A 57 -3.00 -2.28 -10.50
N GLY A 58 -2.36 -1.14 -10.80
CA GLY A 58 -1.59 -0.40 -9.80
C GLY A 58 -2.44 0.07 -8.61
N ALA A 59 -3.62 0.61 -8.88
CA ALA A 59 -4.56 1.04 -7.83
C ALA A 59 -5.01 -0.14 -6.95
N ALA A 60 -5.30 -1.30 -7.55
CA ALA A 60 -5.69 -2.50 -6.81
C ALA A 60 -4.57 -3.00 -5.88
N VAL A 61 -3.32 -3.03 -6.36
CA VAL A 61 -2.15 -3.41 -5.55
C VAL A 61 -1.97 -2.47 -4.35
N ILE A 62 -2.09 -1.16 -4.58
CA ILE A 62 -1.99 -0.16 -3.50
C ILE A 62 -3.12 -0.36 -2.48
N ALA A 63 -4.36 -0.54 -2.94
CA ALA A 63 -5.51 -0.76 -2.06
C ALA A 63 -5.34 -2.01 -1.19
N ILE A 64 -4.86 -3.12 -1.77
CA ILE A 64 -4.57 -4.35 -1.04
C ILE A 64 -3.47 -4.11 0.01
N ALA A 65 -2.38 -3.45 -0.37
CA ALA A 65 -1.28 -3.16 0.56
C ALA A 65 -1.76 -2.32 1.76
N LEU A 66 -2.59 -1.30 1.50
CA LEU A 66 -3.18 -0.47 2.55
C LEU A 66 -4.14 -1.26 3.44
N ALA A 67 -4.99 -2.12 2.87
CA ALA A 67 -5.89 -2.97 3.63
C ALA A 67 -5.12 -3.94 4.56
N VAL A 68 -4.04 -4.56 4.06
CA VAL A 68 -3.16 -5.43 4.85
C VAL A 68 -2.45 -4.64 5.96
N ALA A 69 -1.96 -3.45 5.65
CA ALA A 69 -1.30 -2.59 6.63
C ALA A 69 -2.27 -2.11 7.73
N ALA A 70 -3.50 -1.74 7.36
CA ALA A 70 -4.55 -1.35 8.29
C ALA A 70 -5.05 -2.54 9.14
N GLY A 71 -5.10 -3.74 8.55
CA GLY A 71 -5.51 -4.97 9.22
C GLY A 71 -4.44 -5.56 10.15
N ARG A 72 -3.17 -5.15 10.04
CA ARG A 72 -2.12 -5.57 10.97
C ARG A 72 -2.41 -5.02 12.37
N ARG A 73 -2.87 -5.90 13.27
CA ARG A 73 -2.88 -5.59 14.71
C ARG A 73 -1.46 -5.29 15.15
N ARG A 74 -1.24 -4.09 15.71
CA ARG A 74 0.00 -3.80 16.44
C ARG A 74 0.11 -4.81 17.58
N SER A 75 1.29 -5.41 17.73
CA SER A 75 1.58 -6.28 18.86
C SER A 75 1.24 -5.53 20.14
N ALA A 76 0.31 -6.08 20.94
CA ALA A 76 -0.11 -5.48 22.20
C ALA A 76 0.98 -5.57 23.26
N VAL A 77 2.11 -6.22 22.98
CA VAL A 77 3.24 -6.35 23.90
C VAL A 77 4.51 -5.98 23.16
N GLY A 78 5.25 -5.02 23.71
CA GLY A 78 6.50 -4.52 23.13
C GLY A 78 7.68 -5.44 23.41
N ALA A 79 8.05 -5.59 24.67
CA ALA A 79 9.18 -6.44 25.08
C ALA A 79 8.84 -7.25 26.33
N VAL A 80 9.21 -8.53 26.32
CA VAL A 80 9.10 -9.44 27.46
C VAL A 80 10.52 -9.79 27.90
N THR A 81 10.90 -9.43 29.12
CA THR A 81 12.23 -9.75 29.67
C THR A 81 12.07 -10.60 30.92
N MET A 82 12.83 -11.69 31.00
CA MET A 82 12.87 -12.56 32.18
C MET A 82 14.05 -12.14 33.07
N GLY A 83 13.78 -11.92 34.35
CA GLY A 83 14.81 -11.63 35.34
C GLY A 83 15.48 -12.91 35.86
N PRO A 84 16.69 -12.82 36.47
CA PRO A 84 17.45 -13.96 36.97
C PRO A 84 16.74 -14.81 38.04
N GLY A 85 15.68 -14.28 38.65
CA GLY A 85 14.85 -14.97 39.65
C GLY A 85 13.50 -15.48 39.12
N GLY A 86 13.31 -15.57 37.80
CA GLY A 86 12.09 -16.11 37.18
C GLY A 86 10.93 -15.11 37.02
N TRP A 87 11.11 -13.85 37.39
CA TRP A 87 10.11 -12.80 37.17
C TRP A 87 10.06 -12.38 35.69
N VAL A 88 8.86 -12.07 35.20
CA VAL A 88 8.65 -11.60 33.82
C VAL A 88 8.26 -10.11 33.86
N SER A 89 9.04 -9.26 33.19
CA SER A 89 8.72 -7.86 32.97
C SER A 89 8.19 -7.67 31.56
N ILE A 90 7.02 -7.03 31.44
CA ILE A 90 6.33 -6.77 30.18
C ILE A 90 6.32 -5.26 29.95
N LYS A 91 7.02 -4.78 28.92
CA LYS A 91 7.06 -3.37 28.52
C LYS A 91 6.19 -3.12 27.29
N GLY A 92 5.53 -1.95 27.28
CA GLY A 92 4.67 -1.54 26.17
C GLY A 92 3.32 -2.25 26.11
N ALA A 93 2.93 -2.98 27.16
CA ALA A 93 1.57 -3.51 27.26
C ALA A 93 0.57 -2.37 27.47
N PRO A 94 -0.56 -2.33 26.75
CA PRO A 94 -1.61 -1.36 27.02
C PRO A 94 -2.08 -1.53 28.47
N ARG A 95 -2.17 -0.41 29.18
CA ARG A 95 -2.67 -0.39 30.56
C ARG A 95 -4.04 -1.08 30.57
N PRO A 96 -4.25 -2.12 31.41
CA PRO A 96 -5.55 -2.76 31.48
C PRO A 96 -6.61 -1.69 31.73
N PRO A 97 -7.71 -1.66 30.96
CA PRO A 97 -8.79 -0.74 31.26
C PRO A 97 -9.21 -1.01 32.70
N LEU A 98 -9.14 0.02 33.54
CA LEU A 98 -9.67 -0.04 34.90
C LEU A 98 -11.16 -0.35 34.73
N ARG A 99 -11.55 -1.60 34.97
CA ARG A 99 -12.92 -2.07 34.78
C ARG A 99 -13.80 -1.37 35.82
N THR A 100 -14.34 -0.21 35.46
CA THR A 100 -15.35 0.50 36.25
C THR A 100 -16.77 0.08 35.87
N SER A 101 -16.97 -0.74 34.83
CA SER A 101 -18.31 -1.06 34.32
C SER A 101 -18.86 -2.46 34.64
N THR A 102 -18.18 -3.28 35.44
CA THR A 102 -18.83 -4.47 35.99
C THR A 102 -19.81 -4.05 37.09
N PRO A 103 -21.13 -4.28 36.95
CA PRO A 103 -22.07 -4.05 38.03
C PRO A 103 -21.61 -4.82 39.26
N ARG A 104 -21.63 -4.17 40.43
CA ARG A 104 -21.23 -4.82 41.68
C ARG A 104 -21.99 -6.13 41.84
N PRO A 105 -21.30 -7.27 42.07
CA PRO A 105 -22.00 -8.51 42.36
C PRO A 105 -22.83 -8.32 43.64
N LEU A 106 -24.03 -8.94 43.67
CA LEU A 106 -25.02 -8.72 44.72
C LEU A 106 -24.47 -8.96 46.15
N TRP A 107 -23.58 -9.94 46.32
CA TRP A 107 -22.93 -10.21 47.59
C TRP A 107 -22.10 -9.02 48.08
N ALA A 108 -21.42 -8.29 47.19
CA ALA A 108 -20.61 -7.12 47.56
C ALA A 108 -21.47 -5.92 48.01
N ARG A 109 -22.73 -5.84 47.54
CA ARG A 109 -23.73 -4.89 48.06
C ARG A 109 -24.25 -5.33 49.43
N LEU A 110 -24.50 -6.61 49.62
CA LEU A 110 -25.00 -7.17 50.88
C LEU A 110 -24.01 -6.99 52.04
N ILE A 111 -22.70 -7.13 51.79
CA ILE A 111 -21.68 -6.98 52.83
C ILE A 111 -21.10 -5.57 52.95
N GLY A 112 -21.63 -4.58 52.21
CA GLY A 112 -21.13 -3.21 52.26
C GLY A 112 -19.64 -3.07 51.92
N ALA A 113 -19.10 -3.96 51.08
CA ALA A 113 -17.68 -3.96 50.76
C ALA A 113 -17.34 -2.70 49.95
N HIS A 114 -16.57 -1.79 50.55
CA HIS A 114 -15.97 -0.68 49.85
C HIS A 114 -14.70 -1.17 49.14
N PRO A 115 -14.47 -0.77 47.86
CA PRO A 115 -13.17 -0.97 47.25
C PRO A 115 -12.14 -0.26 48.11
N ALA A 116 -11.13 -1.00 48.59
CA ALA A 116 -9.95 -0.40 49.19
C ALA A 116 -9.19 0.33 48.07
N GLY A 117 -9.57 1.59 47.84
CA GLY A 117 -8.91 2.49 46.91
C GLY A 117 -7.51 2.78 47.43
N LEU A 118 -6.53 2.20 46.77
CA LEU A 118 -5.12 2.46 46.97
C LEU A 118 -4.74 3.70 46.14
N ASP A 119 -4.47 4.83 46.80
CA ASP A 119 -3.29 5.66 46.51
C ASP A 119 -3.12 6.75 47.58
N LYS A 120 -2.12 6.60 48.46
CA LYS A 120 -1.47 7.78 49.07
C LYS A 120 -0.30 8.12 48.15
N PRO A 121 -0.14 9.37 47.70
CA PRO A 121 1.04 9.73 46.93
C PRO A 121 2.29 9.56 47.81
N CYS A 122 3.12 8.56 47.51
CA CYS A 122 4.48 8.49 48.01
C CYS A 122 5.24 9.71 47.48
N ARG A 123 5.32 10.74 48.31
CA ARG A 123 6.15 11.93 48.12
C ARG A 123 7.61 11.48 48.15
N ARG A 124 8.29 11.43 47.00
CA ARG A 124 9.75 11.28 46.94
C ARG A 124 10.39 12.52 47.56
N ARG A 125 11.31 12.32 48.50
CA ARG A 125 12.44 13.22 48.78
C ARG A 125 13.62 12.80 47.93
#